data_AF-A0A1I9G5T6-F1
#
_entry.id   AF-A0A1I9G5T6-F1
#
_cell.length_a   1.000
_cell.length_b   1.000
_cell.length_c   1.000
_cell.angle_alpha   90.00
_cell.angle_beta   90.00
_cell.angle_gamma   90.00
#
_symmetry.space_group_name_H-M   'P 1'
#
loop_
_entity.id
_entity.type
_entity.pdbx_description
1 polymer ?
#
loop_
_entity_poly.entity_id
_entity_poly.type
_entity_poly.pdbx_seq_one_letter_code
_entity_poly.pdbx_strand_id
1 'polypeptide(L)' 'FKVDENGKITRLRKECASPSCGGGVFMASHQNRYYCGKCHRTLVMQDPKEKAIGKAK' A
#
# COMPACT_ATOMS: atom_id res chain seq x y z
N PHE A 1 7.87 -2.47 -6.21
CA PHE A 1 9.05 -1.82 -5.61
C PHE A 1 9.75 -1.07 -6.72
N LYS A 2 10.34 0.09 -6.43
CA LYS A 2 11.21 0.79 -7.38
C LYS A 2 12.62 0.77 -6.79
N VAL A 3 13.58 0.34 -7.59
CA VAL A 3 14.99 0.32 -7.21
C VAL A 3 15.64 1.53 -7.87
N ASP A 4 16.13 2.45 -7.06
CA ASP A 4 16.94 3.57 -7.55
C ASP A 4 18.39 3.12 -7.79
N GLU A 5 19.13 3.83 -8.66
CA GLU A 5 20.51 3.52 -9.05
C GLU A 5 21.49 3.46 -7.86
N ASN A 6 21.12 4.07 -6.72
CA ASN A 6 21.86 4.01 -5.46
C ASN A 6 21.56 2.75 -4.61
N GLY A 7 20.84 1.76 -5.16
CA GLY A 7 20.47 0.53 -4.46
C GLY A 7 19.40 0.71 -3.38
N LYS A 8 18.79 1.91 -3.27
CA LYS A 8 17.70 2.17 -2.33
C LYS A 8 16.39 1.59 -2.88
N ILE A 9 15.80 0.66 -2.14
CA ILE A 9 14.53 0.03 -2.49
C ILE A 9 13.39 0.83 -1.87
N THR A 10 12.58 1.50 -2.70
CA THR A 10 11.37 2.18 -2.23
C THR A 10 10.17 1.24 -2.30
N ARG A 11 9.46 1.11 -1.16
CA ARG A 11 8.21 0.35 -1.06
C ARG A 11 7.05 1.25 -1.46
N LEU A 12 6.41 0.92 -2.59
CA LEU A 12 5.33 1.71 -3.20
C LEU A 12 3.94 1.45 -2.58
N ARG A 13 3.77 0.35 -1.84
CA ARG A 13 2.49 -0.08 -1.27
C ARG A 13 2.59 -0.22 0.23
N LYS A 14 1.50 0.09 0.94
CA LYS A 14 1.37 -0.08 2.39
C LYS A 14 1.44 -1.56 2.74
N GLU A 15 2.18 -1.90 3.79
CA GLU A 15 2.15 -3.22 4.40
C GLU A 15 0.92 -3.36 5.31
N CYS A 16 0.42 -4.59 5.44
CA CYS A 16 -0.67 -4.87 6.36
C CYS A 16 -0.12 -4.94 7.80
N ALA A 17 -0.70 -4.16 8.71
CA ALA A 17 -0.30 -4.15 10.14
C ALA A 17 -0.91 -5.32 10.96
N SER A 18 -1.65 -6.24 10.33
CA SER A 18 -2.23 -7.37 11.04
C SER A 18 -1.14 -8.38 11.43
N PRO A 19 -1.12 -8.90 12.67
CA PRO A 19 -0.12 -9.89 13.10
C PRO A 19 -0.17 -11.18 12.26
N SER A 20 -1.31 -11.48 11.65
CA SER A 20 -1.50 -12.61 10.72
C SER A 20 -0.89 -12.36 9.32
N CYS A 21 -0.73 -11.07 8.97
CA CYS A 21 -0.24 -10.59 7.69
C CYS A 21 1.08 -9.85 7.90
N GLY A 22 2.09 -10.58 8.37
CA GLY A 22 3.41 -10.02 8.68
C GLY A 22 4.09 -9.24 7.54
N GLY A 23 5.24 -8.65 7.87
CA GLY A 23 6.02 -7.78 6.99
C GLY A 23 6.35 -8.45 5.65
N GLY A 24 5.59 -8.09 4.61
CA GLY A 24 5.66 -8.72 3.29
C GLY A 24 4.29 -8.84 2.61
N VAL A 25 3.19 -8.75 3.36
CA VAL A 25 1.84 -8.68 2.80
C VAL A 25 1.50 -7.22 2.49
N PHE A 26 1.51 -6.88 1.20
CA PHE A 26 1.12 -5.54 0.75
C PHE A 26 -0.39 -5.47 0.57
N MET A 27 -0.97 -4.34 0.99
CA MET A 27 -2.36 -4.04 0.70
C MET A 27 -2.51 -3.55 -0.75
N ALA A 28 -3.54 -4.07 -1.43
CA ALA A 28 -3.95 -3.59 -2.74
C ALA A 28 -4.56 -2.20 -2.58
N SER A 29 -4.04 -1.23 -3.35
CA SER A 29 -4.59 0.12 -3.41
C SER A 29 -5.64 0.19 -4.51
N HIS A 30 -6.91 0.30 -4.12
CA HIS A 30 -8.02 0.63 -5.01
C HIS A 30 -8.44 2.09 -4.80
N GLN A 31 -9.23 2.64 -5.72
CA GLN A 31 -9.61 4.07 -5.72
C GLN A 31 -10.31 4.56 -4.45
N ASN A 32 -10.96 3.68 -3.69
CA ASN A 32 -11.71 4.03 -2.48
C ASN A 32 -11.36 3.16 -1.26
N ARG A 33 -10.42 2.23 -1.42
CA ARG A 33 -10.14 1.23 -0.37
C ARG A 33 -8.74 0.65 -0.50
N TYR A 34 -8.16 0.31 0.64
CA TYR A 34 -7.09 -0.66 0.73
C TYR A 34 -7.64 -2.04 1.06
N TYR A 35 -7.17 -3.04 0.34
CA TYR A 35 -7.59 -4.41 0.54
C TYR A 35 -6.41 -5.34 0.81
N CYS A 36 -6.48 -6.05 1.93
CA CYS A 36 -5.53 -7.10 2.29
C CYS A 36 -5.99 -8.41 1.65
N GLY A 37 -5.21 -8.95 0.71
CA GLY A 37 -5.56 -10.22 0.04
C GLY A 37 -5.47 -11.47 0.94
N LYS A 38 -4.70 -11.40 2.04
CA LYS A 38 -4.48 -12.54 2.95
C LYS A 38 -5.45 -12.60 4.13
N CYS A 39 -5.79 -11.43 4.69
CA CYS A 39 -6.70 -11.28 5.83
C CYS A 39 -8.08 -10.78 5.46
N HIS A 40 -8.33 -10.52 4.16
CA HIS A 40 -9.57 -9.96 3.64
C HIS A 40 -10.00 -8.63 4.28
N ARG A 41 -9.07 -7.94 4.97
CA ARG A 41 -9.35 -6.67 5.64
C ARG A 41 -9.45 -5.54 4.61
N THR A 42 -10.57 -4.83 4.64
CA THR A 42 -10.80 -3.61 3.88
C THR A 42 -10.62 -2.39 4.78
N LEU A 43 -9.73 -1.48 4.40
CA LEU A 43 -9.66 -0.14 4.99
C LEU A 43 -10.22 0.84 3.96
N VAL A 44 -11.32 1.52 4.31
CA VAL A 44 -11.92 2.54 3.44
C VAL A 44 -11.12 3.82 3.60
N MET A 45 -10.68 4.38 2.48
CA MET A 45 -9.82 5.56 2.46
C MET A 45 -10.70 6.79 2.72
N GLN A 46 -10.87 7.20 3.98
CA GLN A 46 -11.70 8.35 4.36
C GLN A 46 -10.96 9.70 4.25
N ASP A 47 -9.64 9.68 4.05
CA ASP A 47 -8.83 10.90 4.08
C ASP A 47 -8.55 11.49 2.68
N PRO A 48 -8.86 12.78 2.45
CA PRO A 48 -8.64 13.47 1.18
C PRO A 48 -7.15 13.64 0.81
N LYS A 49 -6.21 13.35 1.72
CA LYS A 49 -4.77 13.52 1.51
C LYS A 49 -4.10 12.41 0.69
N GLU A 50 -4.72 11.23 0.56
CA GLU A 50 -4.08 10.09 -0.12
C GLU A 50 -4.29 10.07 -1.65
N LYS A 51 -5.17 10.94 -2.17
CA LYS A 51 -5.37 11.15 -3.62
C LYS A 51 -4.15 11.77 -4.33
N ALA A 52 -3.15 12.28 -3.59
CA ALA A 52 -2.01 13.00 -4.16
C ALA A 52 -0.89 12.10 -4.73
N ILE A 53 -0.78 10.83 -4.32
CA ILE A 53 0.34 9.96 -4.75
C ILE A 53 0.08 9.26 -6.11
N GLY A 54 -1.16 9.23 -6.59
CA GLY A 54 -1.53 8.58 -7.86
C GLY A 54 -1.43 9.47 -9.10
N LYS A 55 -1.01 10.74 -8.98
CA LYS A 55 -0.98 11.69 -10.10
C LYS A 55 0.45 12.15 -10.43
N ALA A 56 1.28 11.22 -10.86
CA ALA A 56 2.42 11.53 -11.72
C ALA A 56 2.48 10.42 -12.79
N LYS A 57 2.06 10.78 -14.00
CA LYS A 57 2.40 10.07 -15.23
C LYS A 57 3.91 10.03 -15.39
#